data_AF-A0AA94EYF1-F1
#
_entry.id   AF-A0AA94EYF1-F1
#
_cell.length_a   1.000
_cell.length_b   1.000
_cell.length_c   1.000
_cell.angle_alpha   90.00
_cell.angle_beta   90.00
_cell.angle_gamma   90.00
#
_symmetry.space_group_name_H-M   'P 1'
#
loop_
_entity.id
_entity.type
_entity.pdbx_description
1 polymer ?
#
loop_
_entity_poly.entity_id
_entity_poly.type
_entity_poly.pdbx_seq_one_letter_code
_entity_poly.pdbx_strand_id
1 'polypeptide(L)'
;MKEKIKEISSQFEIAIKKFEEENISSRIKSFEMDCNKLNFDFDNIDICEDPYFKEMFDELKLVTDYPTVYWFEFDTNKHSSEYLFNIFKNYKENITKRNPPAIYKYFRNTNILYIGKSKSCLWGRLLLHLGFHRDKHSQGLILNEWAHNIDLKLKFSYCVFNREMVDLIALYELKLAQNNKPLIGKHQ
;
A
#
# COMPACT_ATOMS: atom_id res chain seq x y z
N MET A 1 -11.31 33.77 -17.80
CA MET A 1 -11.57 32.75 -16.75
C MET A 1 -10.86 31.43 -17.06
N LYS A 2 -11.08 30.81 -18.24
CA LYS A 2 -10.37 29.60 -18.67
C LYS A 2 -8.84 29.74 -18.69
N GLU A 3 -8.32 30.87 -19.15
CA GLU A 3 -6.86 31.13 -19.17
C GLU A 3 -6.28 31.26 -17.76
N LYS A 4 -6.93 32.01 -16.87
CA LYS A 4 -6.54 32.09 -15.44
C LYS A 4 -6.58 30.72 -14.73
N ILE A 5 -7.57 29.89 -15.02
CA ILE A 5 -7.63 28.51 -14.48
C ILE A 5 -6.45 27.68 -14.99
N LYS A 6 -6.13 27.78 -16.28
CA LYS A 6 -5.01 27.06 -16.91
C LYS A 6 -3.65 27.51 -16.34
N GLU A 7 -3.52 28.79 -16.05
CA GLU A 7 -2.34 29.38 -15.43
C GLU A 7 -2.17 28.90 -13.97
N ILE A 8 -3.25 28.89 -13.18
CA ILE A 8 -3.24 28.33 -11.81
C ILE A 8 -2.89 26.84 -11.83
N SER A 9 -3.47 26.05 -12.74
CA SER A 9 -3.15 24.62 -12.87
C SER A 9 -1.67 24.39 -13.19
N SER A 10 -1.10 25.17 -14.11
CA SER A 10 0.33 25.08 -14.45
C SER A 10 1.23 25.43 -13.27
N GLN A 11 0.89 26.47 -12.51
CA GLN A 11 1.62 26.84 -11.29
C GLN A 11 1.53 25.74 -10.22
N PHE A 12 0.39 25.07 -10.11
CA PHE A 12 0.19 23.95 -9.19
C PHE A 12 1.04 22.73 -9.59
N GLU A 13 1.12 22.41 -10.88
CA GLU A 13 1.99 21.35 -11.40
C GLU A 13 3.47 21.64 -11.13
N ILE A 14 3.90 22.89 -11.31
CA ILE A 14 5.27 23.32 -11.01
C ILE A 14 5.57 23.22 -9.50
N ALA A 15 4.63 23.61 -8.64
CA ALA A 15 4.78 23.51 -7.19
C ALA A 15 4.88 22.04 -6.72
N ILE A 16 4.04 21.17 -7.27
CA ILE A 16 4.11 19.72 -7.03
C ILE A 16 5.47 19.18 -7.48
N LYS A 17 5.96 19.59 -8.65
CA LYS A 17 7.23 19.11 -9.20
C LYS A 17 8.43 19.57 -8.37
N LYS A 18 8.44 20.83 -7.91
CA LYS A 18 9.47 21.33 -6.99
C LYS A 18 9.46 20.60 -5.65
N PHE A 19 8.27 20.31 -5.11
CA PHE A 19 8.15 19.48 -3.91
C PHE A 19 8.67 18.05 -4.15
N GLU A 20 8.38 17.46 -5.31
CA GLU A 20 8.91 16.16 -5.72
C GLU A 20 10.45 16.17 -5.83
N GLU A 21 11.04 17.24 -6.37
CA GLU A 21 12.48 17.41 -6.60
C GLU A 21 13.28 17.71 -5.32
N GLU A 22 12.71 18.44 -4.35
CA GLU A 22 13.49 18.91 -3.21
C GLU A 22 13.67 17.88 -2.09
N ASN A 23 12.76 16.92 -1.86
CA ASN A 23 12.85 16.10 -0.64
C ASN A 23 12.06 14.76 -0.63
N ILE A 24 11.50 14.26 -1.73
CA ILE A 24 10.70 13.01 -1.67
C ILE A 24 11.56 11.75 -1.54
N SER A 25 12.64 11.63 -2.32
CA SER A 25 13.47 10.40 -2.31
C SER A 25 14.09 10.12 -0.94
N SER A 26 14.53 11.17 -0.22
CA SER A 26 15.07 11.08 1.15
C SER A 26 14.01 10.74 2.21
N ARG A 27 12.72 10.76 1.85
CA ARG A 27 11.58 10.44 2.71
C ARG A 27 10.94 9.09 2.38
N ILE A 28 11.48 8.36 1.40
CA ILE A 28 11.07 7.01 1.09
C ILE A 28 11.83 6.05 1.99
N LYS A 29 11.08 5.19 2.68
CA LYS A 29 11.62 4.07 3.44
C LYS A 29 10.96 2.78 2.98
N SER A 30 11.67 1.66 3.17
CA SER A 30 11.24 0.36 2.70
C SER A 30 11.63 -0.75 3.67
N PHE A 31 10.78 -1.78 3.73
CA PHE A 31 11.00 -3.01 4.48
C PHE A 31 10.75 -4.22 3.60
N GLU A 32 11.58 -5.24 3.76
CA GLU A 32 11.32 -6.55 3.19
C GLU A 32 10.46 -7.36 4.16
N MET A 33 9.39 -7.98 3.65
CA MET A 33 8.53 -8.88 4.42
C MET A 33 8.37 -10.22 3.71
N ASP A 34 8.32 -11.27 4.51
CA ASP A 34 8.04 -12.62 4.05
C ASP A 34 6.63 -12.99 4.51
N CYS A 35 5.70 -13.20 3.57
CA CYS A 35 4.32 -13.51 3.90
C CYS A 35 4.19 -14.86 4.61
N ASN A 36 5.16 -15.77 4.49
CA ASN A 36 5.15 -17.04 5.23
C ASN A 36 5.33 -16.83 6.74
N LYS A 37 5.75 -15.64 7.18
CA LYS A 37 5.85 -15.27 8.60
C LYS A 37 4.52 -14.79 9.17
N LEU A 38 3.48 -14.62 8.35
CA LEU A 38 2.14 -14.23 8.79
C LEU A 38 1.40 -15.45 9.34
N ASN A 39 1.75 -15.86 10.56
CA ASN A 39 1.12 -16.99 11.24
C ASN A 39 -0.27 -16.60 11.81
N PHE A 40 -1.20 -17.55 11.87
CA PHE A 40 -2.53 -17.39 12.48
C PHE A 40 -2.50 -17.11 13.99
N ASP A 41 -1.38 -17.42 14.68
CA ASP A 41 -1.23 -17.14 16.12
C ASP A 41 -1.36 -15.64 16.47
N PHE A 42 -1.22 -14.74 15.49
CA PHE A 42 -1.45 -13.30 15.66
C PHE A 42 -2.92 -12.90 15.83
N ASP A 43 -3.86 -13.85 15.73
CA ASP A 43 -5.24 -13.59 16.19
C ASP A 43 -5.29 -13.40 17.72
N ASN A 44 -4.31 -13.95 18.45
CA ASN A 44 -4.21 -13.88 19.90
C ASN A 44 -2.97 -13.11 20.41
N ILE A 45 -1.97 -12.92 19.56
CA ILE A 45 -0.71 -12.22 19.88
C ILE A 45 -0.63 -10.93 19.06
N ASP A 46 -0.20 -9.83 19.69
CA ASP A 46 0.02 -8.59 18.97
C ASP A 46 1.24 -8.71 18.03
N ILE A 47 0.99 -8.78 16.73
CA ILE A 47 2.04 -8.81 15.70
C ILE A 47 2.97 -7.59 15.77
N CYS A 48 2.52 -6.47 16.35
CA CYS A 48 3.39 -5.31 16.55
C CYS A 48 4.53 -5.57 17.55
N GLU A 49 4.43 -6.61 18.37
CA GLU A 49 5.47 -7.04 19.32
C GLU A 49 6.23 -8.29 18.86
N ASP A 50 5.89 -8.85 17.69
CA ASP A 50 6.59 -9.98 17.11
C ASP A 50 8.04 -9.61 16.72
N PRO A 51 9.07 -10.40 17.07
CA PRO A 51 10.46 -10.06 16.78
C PRO A 51 10.78 -9.82 15.30
N TYR A 52 10.05 -10.45 14.37
CA TYR A 52 10.25 -10.25 12.94
C TYR A 52 9.63 -8.93 12.46
N PHE A 53 8.47 -8.55 12.97
CA PHE A 53 7.74 -7.36 12.52
C PHE A 53 7.96 -6.11 13.39
N LYS A 54 8.49 -6.27 14.61
CA LYS A 54 8.57 -5.22 15.62
C LYS A 54 9.34 -3.98 15.14
N GLU A 55 10.51 -4.17 14.55
CA GLU A 55 11.33 -3.05 14.05
C GLU A 55 10.56 -2.21 13.03
N MET A 56 9.91 -2.88 12.07
CA MET A 56 9.08 -2.22 11.06
C MET A 56 7.91 -1.47 11.72
N PHE A 57 7.18 -2.11 12.63
CA PHE A 57 6.06 -1.44 13.31
C PHE A 57 6.50 -0.27 14.19
N ASP A 58 7.61 -0.39 14.90
CA ASP A 58 8.15 0.67 15.72
C ASP A 58 8.58 1.88 14.88
N GLU A 59 9.17 1.67 13.70
CA GLU A 59 9.44 2.76 12.76
C GLU A 59 8.15 3.40 12.23
N LEU A 60 7.15 2.60 11.86
CA LEU A 60 5.88 3.12 11.36
C LEU A 60 5.09 3.89 12.42
N LYS A 61 5.25 3.55 13.71
CA LYS A 61 4.68 4.30 14.83
C LYS A 61 5.27 5.71 14.93
N LEU A 62 6.54 5.93 14.53
CA LEU A 62 7.16 7.26 14.52
C LEU A 62 6.50 8.25 13.55
N VAL A 63 5.81 7.74 12.52
CA VAL A 63 5.14 8.54 11.49
C VAL A 63 3.63 8.53 11.61
N THR A 64 3.08 8.12 12.76
CA THR A 64 1.63 7.96 13.00
C THR A 64 0.83 9.21 12.63
N ASP A 65 1.34 10.41 12.92
CA ASP A 65 0.60 11.65 12.70
C ASP A 65 0.81 12.26 11.31
N TYR A 66 1.51 11.56 10.41
CA TYR A 66 1.86 12.09 9.10
C TYR A 66 1.10 11.41 7.97
N PRO A 67 0.70 12.18 6.95
CA PRO A 67 0.13 11.64 5.73
C PRO A 67 1.18 10.84 4.94
N THR A 68 0.78 9.72 4.37
CA THR A 68 1.65 8.78 3.68
C THR A 68 1.02 8.23 2.41
N VAL A 69 1.86 7.95 1.41
CA VAL A 69 1.53 7.08 0.28
C VAL A 69 2.45 5.87 0.37
N TYR A 70 1.89 4.67 0.21
CA TYR A 70 2.61 3.41 0.39
C TYR A 70 2.28 2.43 -0.73
N TRP A 71 3.16 1.46 -0.93
CA TRP A 71 2.99 0.42 -1.94
C TRP A 71 3.70 -0.87 -1.55
N PHE A 72 3.23 -1.97 -2.14
CA PHE A 72 3.80 -3.30 -2.01
C PHE A 72 4.35 -3.73 -3.37
N GLU A 73 5.61 -4.16 -3.40
CA GLU A 73 6.29 -4.68 -4.59
C GLU A 73 6.58 -6.17 -4.39
N PHE A 74 6.58 -6.94 -5.49
CA PHE A 74 6.98 -8.34 -5.49
C PHE A 74 8.08 -8.58 -6.54
N ASP A 75 8.86 -9.64 -6.35
CA ASP A 75 9.91 -10.04 -7.28
C ASP A 75 9.32 -10.83 -8.45
N THR A 76 9.34 -10.21 -9.64
CA THR A 76 8.83 -10.82 -10.88
C THR A 76 9.64 -12.02 -11.36
N ASN A 77 10.85 -12.24 -10.84
CA ASN A 77 11.63 -13.44 -11.12
C ASN A 77 11.15 -14.65 -10.31
N LYS A 78 10.43 -14.43 -9.20
CA LYS A 78 9.87 -15.48 -8.35
C LYS A 78 8.40 -15.74 -8.62
N HIS A 79 7.63 -14.67 -8.82
CA HIS A 79 6.19 -14.74 -9.00
C HIS A 79 5.77 -13.92 -10.22
N SER A 80 5.02 -14.52 -11.15
CA SER A 80 4.43 -13.77 -12.24
C SER A 80 3.23 -12.96 -11.76
N SER A 81 2.99 -11.79 -12.36
CA SER A 81 1.81 -10.97 -12.07
C SER A 81 0.50 -11.74 -12.31
N GLU A 82 0.47 -12.61 -13.32
CA GLU A 82 -0.69 -13.46 -13.62
C GLU A 82 -0.96 -14.46 -12.50
N TYR A 83 0.08 -15.15 -12.00
CA TYR A 83 -0.04 -16.11 -10.91
C TYR A 83 -0.64 -15.45 -9.65
N LEU A 84 -0.04 -14.35 -9.20
CA LEU A 84 -0.51 -13.63 -8.00
C LEU A 84 -1.94 -13.09 -8.17
N PHE A 85 -2.27 -12.58 -9.36
CA PHE A 85 -3.61 -12.09 -9.65
C PHE A 85 -4.66 -13.20 -9.54
N ASN A 86 -4.37 -14.38 -10.10
CA ASN A 86 -5.28 -15.52 -10.07
C ASN A 86 -5.47 -16.07 -8.66
N ILE A 87 -4.40 -16.16 -7.86
CA ILE A 87 -4.49 -16.53 -6.44
C ILE A 87 -5.39 -15.56 -5.68
N PHE A 88 -5.15 -14.26 -5.78
CA PHE A 88 -5.95 -13.26 -5.09
C PHE A 88 -7.40 -13.22 -5.58
N LYS A 89 -7.62 -13.37 -6.88
CA LYS A 89 -8.97 -13.45 -7.48
C LYS A 89 -9.75 -14.63 -6.91
N ASN A 90 -9.14 -15.81 -6.87
CA ASN A 90 -9.76 -17.00 -6.28
C ASN A 90 -10.08 -16.78 -4.79
N TYR A 91 -9.17 -16.21 -4.01
CA TYR A 91 -9.44 -15.84 -2.62
C TYR A 91 -10.65 -14.89 -2.50
N LYS A 92 -10.67 -13.81 -3.30
CA LYS A 92 -11.74 -12.81 -3.29
C LYS A 92 -13.11 -13.38 -3.66
N GLU A 93 -13.17 -14.38 -4.55
CA GLU A 93 -14.42 -15.04 -4.96
C GLU A 93 -14.99 -15.96 -3.86
N ASN A 94 -14.15 -16.43 -2.93
CA ASN A 94 -14.54 -17.37 -1.88
C ASN A 94 -14.73 -16.74 -0.49
N ILE A 95 -14.31 -15.48 -0.28
CA ILE A 95 -14.37 -14.83 1.04
C ILE A 95 -15.73 -14.18 1.30
N THR A 96 -16.24 -14.35 2.54
CA THR A 96 -17.56 -13.84 2.95
C THR A 96 -17.55 -12.82 4.08
N LYS A 97 -16.44 -12.75 4.85
CA LYS A 97 -16.39 -11.97 6.11
C LYS A 97 -15.37 -10.84 6.13
N ARG A 98 -14.59 -10.67 5.06
CA ARG A 98 -13.57 -9.61 4.93
C ARG A 98 -13.87 -8.75 3.71
N ASN A 99 -13.31 -7.55 3.69
CA ASN A 99 -13.45 -6.61 2.60
C ASN A 99 -12.15 -6.48 1.79
N PRO A 100 -11.81 -7.42 0.90
CA PRO A 100 -10.60 -7.30 0.08
C PRO A 100 -10.76 -6.24 -1.03
N PRO A 101 -9.66 -5.57 -1.45
CA PRO A 101 -9.62 -4.65 -2.57
C PRO A 101 -10.38 -5.09 -3.81
N ALA A 102 -10.92 -4.11 -4.52
CA ALA A 102 -11.41 -4.34 -5.87
C ALA A 102 -10.25 -4.68 -6.81
N ILE A 103 -10.51 -5.54 -7.80
CA ILE A 103 -9.52 -5.95 -8.80
C ILE A 103 -10.01 -5.63 -10.21
N TYR A 104 -9.05 -5.48 -11.13
CA TYR A 104 -9.30 -5.35 -12.56
C TYR A 104 -9.90 -6.63 -13.16
N LYS A 105 -10.43 -6.53 -14.38
CA LYS A 105 -10.98 -7.70 -15.10
C LYS A 105 -9.87 -8.67 -15.51
N TYR A 106 -8.70 -8.14 -15.84
CA TYR A 106 -7.51 -8.86 -16.28
C TYR A 106 -6.31 -8.39 -15.46
N PHE A 107 -5.32 -9.26 -15.30
CA PHE A 107 -4.06 -8.92 -14.65
C PHE A 107 -3.32 -7.83 -15.44
N ARG A 108 -2.39 -7.15 -14.76
CA ARG A 108 -1.52 -6.14 -15.35
C ARG A 108 -0.08 -6.62 -15.23
N ASN A 109 0.72 -6.39 -16.25
CA ASN A 109 2.16 -6.70 -16.18
C ASN A 109 2.86 -5.60 -15.37
N THR A 110 3.13 -5.87 -14.10
CA THR A 110 3.73 -4.95 -13.13
C THR A 110 4.41 -5.76 -12.03
N ASN A 111 5.35 -5.15 -11.31
CA ASN A 111 5.88 -5.67 -10.04
C ASN A 111 5.18 -5.06 -8.81
N ILE A 112 4.19 -4.17 -9.00
CA ILE A 112 3.46 -3.53 -7.91
C ILE A 112 2.19 -4.33 -7.59
N LEU A 113 2.13 -4.89 -6.39
CA LEU A 113 0.97 -5.61 -5.90
C LEU A 113 -0.19 -4.64 -5.60
N TYR A 114 0.07 -3.58 -4.86
CA TYR A 114 -0.95 -2.66 -4.35
C TYR A 114 -0.33 -1.30 -4.05
N ILE A 115 -1.11 -0.23 -4.25
CA ILE A 115 -0.80 1.14 -3.82
C ILE A 115 -1.92 1.60 -2.90
N GLY A 116 -1.57 2.33 -1.85
CA GLY A 116 -2.54 2.93 -0.96
C GLY A 116 -2.03 4.22 -0.34
N LYS A 117 -2.90 4.84 0.46
CA LYS A 117 -2.61 6.07 1.19
C LYS A 117 -3.12 5.99 2.62
N SER A 118 -2.48 6.72 3.51
CA SER A 118 -2.97 6.93 4.87
C SER A 118 -2.88 8.39 5.25
N LYS A 119 -3.98 8.98 5.74
CA LYS A 119 -3.97 10.36 6.28
C LYS A 119 -3.24 10.44 7.62
N SER A 120 -3.26 9.34 8.37
CA SER A 120 -2.54 9.10 9.62
C SER A 120 -2.50 7.60 9.90
N CYS A 121 -1.73 7.14 10.88
CA CYS A 121 -1.67 5.77 11.36
C CYS A 121 -1.34 4.73 10.27
N LEU A 122 -0.20 4.92 9.58
CA LEU A 122 0.27 3.98 8.55
C LEU A 122 0.46 2.56 9.11
N TRP A 123 0.96 2.42 10.35
CA TRP A 123 1.10 1.12 10.99
C TRP A 123 -0.24 0.37 11.12
N GLY A 124 -1.33 1.08 11.45
CA GLY A 124 -2.67 0.49 11.50
C GLY A 124 -3.18 0.07 10.11
N ARG A 125 -2.86 0.84 9.06
CA ARG A 125 -3.12 0.44 7.67
C ARG A 125 -2.34 -0.80 7.29
N LEU A 126 -1.07 -0.90 7.66
CA LEU A 126 -0.26 -2.09 7.40
C LEU A 126 -0.87 -3.31 8.12
N LEU A 127 -1.22 -3.19 9.41
CA LEU A 127 -1.89 -4.23 10.19
C LEU A 127 -3.17 -4.76 9.48
N LEU A 128 -3.96 -3.85 8.91
CA LEU A 128 -5.13 -4.18 8.11
C LEU A 128 -4.77 -4.93 6.82
N HIS A 129 -3.71 -4.52 6.11
CA HIS A 129 -3.24 -5.23 4.92
C HIS A 129 -2.68 -6.62 5.23
N LEU A 130 -2.00 -6.78 6.37
CA LEU A 130 -1.52 -8.08 6.84
C LEU A 130 -2.68 -9.01 7.21
N GLY A 131 -3.81 -8.45 7.66
CA GLY A 131 -5.06 -9.17 7.92
C GLY A 131 -5.39 -9.37 9.40
N PHE A 132 -4.64 -8.73 10.31
CA PHE A 132 -4.80 -8.87 11.77
C PHE A 132 -5.57 -7.71 12.43
N HIS A 133 -6.09 -6.78 11.63
CA HIS A 133 -6.92 -5.70 12.16
C HIS A 133 -8.31 -6.22 12.58
N ARG A 134 -8.78 -5.78 13.76
CA ARG A 134 -10.05 -6.25 14.36
C ARG A 134 -11.27 -5.85 13.55
N ASP A 135 -11.26 -4.64 12.98
CA ASP A 135 -12.31 -4.19 12.07
C ASP A 135 -12.22 -4.96 10.73
N LYS A 136 -13.29 -5.67 10.40
CA LYS A 136 -13.43 -6.46 9.17
C LYS A 136 -14.07 -5.70 8.02
N HIS A 137 -14.61 -4.50 8.28
CA HIS A 137 -15.26 -3.65 7.29
C HIS A 137 -14.26 -2.81 6.49
N SER A 138 -13.15 -2.44 7.13
CA SER A 138 -12.07 -1.72 6.44
C SER A 138 -11.41 -2.57 5.36
N GLN A 139 -11.10 -1.93 4.23
CA GLN A 139 -10.51 -2.61 3.08
C GLN A 139 -8.99 -2.82 3.25
N GLY A 140 -8.55 -4.07 3.13
CA GLY A 140 -7.15 -4.48 3.26
C GLY A 140 -6.81 -5.68 2.37
N LEU A 141 -5.52 -5.89 2.09
CA LEU A 141 -5.07 -7.01 1.24
C LEU A 141 -5.33 -8.37 1.90
N ILE A 142 -5.38 -8.41 3.22
CA ILE A 142 -5.59 -9.60 4.05
C ILE A 142 -4.57 -10.70 3.69
N LEU A 143 -3.29 -10.35 3.69
CA LEU A 143 -2.20 -11.21 3.22
C LEU A 143 -2.12 -12.54 3.98
N ASN A 144 -2.43 -12.56 5.27
CA ASN A 144 -2.46 -13.79 6.06
C ASN A 144 -3.48 -14.82 5.55
N GLU A 145 -4.51 -14.44 4.78
CA GLU A 145 -5.52 -15.40 4.32
C GLU A 145 -5.18 -16.05 2.98
N TRP A 146 -4.29 -15.47 2.17
CA TRP A 146 -3.99 -15.99 0.82
C TRP A 146 -2.52 -16.02 0.42
N ALA A 147 -1.66 -15.20 1.04
CA ALA A 147 -0.26 -15.07 0.66
C ALA A 147 0.70 -15.93 1.50
N HIS A 148 0.27 -16.39 2.68
CA HIS A 148 1.16 -17.05 3.67
C HIS A 148 1.69 -18.43 3.26
N ASN A 149 1.11 -19.07 2.24
CA ASN A 149 1.47 -20.43 1.80
C ASN A 149 2.06 -20.47 0.38
N ILE A 150 2.40 -19.31 -0.19
CA ILE A 150 2.90 -19.23 -1.58
C ILE A 150 4.32 -18.68 -1.68
N ASP A 151 5.07 -18.60 -0.56
CA ASP A 151 6.42 -18.05 -0.54
C ASP A 151 6.50 -16.64 -1.15
N LEU A 152 5.48 -15.82 -0.86
CA LEU A 152 5.42 -14.46 -1.35
C LEU A 152 6.25 -13.55 -0.44
N LYS A 153 7.33 -13.00 -1.00
CA LYS A 153 8.12 -11.93 -0.39
C LYS A 153 7.71 -10.61 -1.01
N LEU A 154 7.48 -9.62 -0.16
CA LEU A 154 7.08 -8.28 -0.57
C LEU A 154 8.06 -7.26 -0.04
N LYS A 155 8.30 -6.22 -0.83
CA LYS A 155 8.90 -4.98 -0.36
C LYS A 155 7.78 -3.99 -0.08
N PHE A 156 7.59 -3.62 1.17
CA PHE A 156 6.69 -2.55 1.56
C PHE A 156 7.44 -1.24 1.63
N SER A 157 7.03 -0.28 0.82
CA SER A 157 7.65 1.04 0.74
C SER A 157 6.63 2.12 1.05
N TYR A 158 7.07 3.22 1.64
CA TYR A 158 6.21 4.36 1.92
C TYR A 158 6.97 5.68 1.85
N CYS A 159 6.24 6.74 1.51
CA CYS A 159 6.72 8.11 1.50
C CYS A 159 5.93 8.94 2.51
N VAL A 160 6.65 9.68 3.36
CA VAL A 160 6.06 10.57 4.37
C VAL A 160 5.92 11.99 3.83
N PHE A 161 4.72 12.55 3.96
CA PHE A 161 4.41 13.91 3.54
C PHE A 161 4.24 14.83 4.76
N ASN A 162 4.40 16.14 4.55
CA ASN A 162 4.11 17.10 5.62
C ASN A 162 2.61 17.09 5.94
N ARG A 163 2.23 17.44 7.18
CA ARG A 163 0.84 17.34 7.66
C ARG A 163 -0.13 18.19 6.83
N GLU A 164 0.33 19.33 6.32
CA GLU A 164 -0.46 20.25 5.49
C GLU A 164 -0.84 19.63 4.13
N MET A 165 -0.21 18.52 3.74
CA MET A 165 -0.44 17.85 2.46
C MET A 165 -1.46 16.71 2.55
N VAL A 166 -2.15 16.55 3.67
CA VAL A 166 -3.09 15.46 3.93
C VAL A 166 -4.21 15.32 2.87
N ASP A 167 -4.59 16.42 2.22
CA ASP A 167 -5.60 16.39 1.16
C ASP A 167 -4.99 16.18 -0.24
N LEU A 168 -3.68 16.39 -0.38
CA LEU A 168 -2.95 16.20 -1.64
C LEU A 168 -2.48 14.75 -1.85
N ILE A 169 -2.28 13.96 -0.78
CA ILE A 169 -1.80 12.57 -0.92
C ILE A 169 -2.73 11.69 -1.77
N ALA A 170 -4.01 12.05 -1.88
CA ALA A 170 -4.94 11.36 -2.77
C ALA A 170 -4.56 11.52 -4.25
N LEU A 171 -4.08 12.70 -4.64
CA LEU A 171 -3.59 12.96 -6.00
C LEU A 171 -2.29 12.20 -6.27
N TYR A 172 -1.39 12.16 -5.28
CA TYR A 172 -0.14 11.40 -5.39
C TYR A 172 -0.39 9.90 -5.53
N GLU A 173 -1.25 9.32 -4.70
CA GLU A 173 -1.66 7.91 -4.81
C GLU A 173 -2.25 7.61 -6.20
N LEU A 174 -3.16 8.46 -6.68
CA LEU A 174 -3.77 8.28 -8.00
C LEU A 174 -2.72 8.32 -9.12
N LYS A 175 -1.83 9.32 -9.12
CA LYS A 175 -0.75 9.46 -10.11
C LYS A 175 0.20 8.26 -10.08
N LEU A 176 0.57 7.80 -8.88
CA LEU A 176 1.42 6.63 -8.68
C LEU A 176 0.73 5.36 -9.22
N ALA A 177 -0.56 5.18 -8.95
CA ALA A 177 -1.33 4.05 -9.42
C ALA A 177 -1.54 4.05 -10.94
N GLN A 178 -1.75 5.22 -11.55
CA GLN A 178 -1.86 5.36 -13.01
C GLN A 178 -0.56 4.98 -13.72
N ASN A 179 0.58 5.41 -13.18
CA ASN A 179 1.89 5.16 -13.75
C ASN A 179 2.33 3.70 -13.59
N ASN A 180 2.13 3.12 -12.39
CA ASN A 180 2.68 1.80 -12.06
C ASN A 180 1.68 0.65 -12.23
N LYS A 181 0.40 0.97 -12.43
CA LYS A 181 -0.66 0.03 -12.79
C LYS A 181 -0.71 -1.18 -11.83
N PRO A 182 -0.98 -0.97 -10.53
CA PRO A 182 -0.90 -2.03 -9.52
C PRO A 182 -1.82 -3.20 -9.87
N LEU A 183 -1.44 -4.39 -9.42
CA LEU A 183 -2.13 -5.64 -9.70
C LEU A 183 -3.51 -5.70 -9.03
N ILE A 184 -3.56 -5.24 -7.78
CA ILE A 184 -4.73 -5.21 -6.90
C ILE A 184 -5.02 -3.75 -6.52
N GLY A 185 -6.30 -3.41 -6.39
CA GLY A 185 -6.75 -2.05 -6.09
C GLY A 185 -7.17 -1.31 -7.36
N LYS A 186 -8.45 -0.98 -7.45
CA LYS A 186 -8.97 -0.08 -8.48
C LYS A 186 -8.91 1.36 -7.97
N HIS A 187 -7.92 2.10 -8.44
CA HIS A 187 -7.89 3.56 -8.29
C HIS A 187 -8.71 4.15 -9.43
N GLN A 188 -9.76 4.89 -9.08
CA GLN A 188 -10.66 5.60 -10.00
C GLN A 188 -10.61 7.08 -9.70
#